data_AF-A0A9P6LJE2-F1
#
_entry.id   AF-A0A9P6LJE2-F1
#
_cell.length_a   1.000
_cell.length_b   1.000
_cell.length_c   1.000
_cell.angle_alpha   90.00
_cell.angle_beta   90.00
_cell.angle_gamma   90.00
#
_symmetry.space_group_name_H-M   'P 1'
#
loop_
_entity.id
_entity.type
_entity.pdbx_description
1 polymer ?
#
loop_
_entity_poly.entity_id
_entity_poly.type
_entity_poly.pdbx_seq_one_letter_code
_entity_poly.pdbx_strand_id
1 'polypeptide(L)'
;MTKIASGLLVLSGLAMALPTDNAVEIRANKDVNPAAVKGTTCTDKNAKIDTHDMNVATLAICGGIAGSIQKCGGAPKSTTGQSGTAKFTLNPTNSGATLNVSKGRWEGCIRAARATCPTGSFKSTCVGGASQGDIAFTLTNP
;
A
#
# COMPACT_ATOMS: atom_id res chain seq x y z
N MET A 1 22.33 -44.73 63.22
CA MET A 1 22.70 -43.76 62.16
C MET A 1 21.39 -43.19 61.60
N THR A 2 20.93 -42.05 62.13
CA THR A 2 20.95 -40.72 61.45
C THR A 2 19.55 -40.43 60.86
N LYS A 3 18.59 -39.90 61.64
CA LYS A 3 18.20 -38.47 61.77
C LYS A 3 18.29 -37.65 60.47
N ILE A 4 17.19 -37.06 60.00
CA ILE A 4 16.75 -35.65 60.19
C ILE A 4 15.63 -35.37 59.15
N ALA A 5 14.49 -34.90 59.65
CA ALA A 5 13.45 -34.21 58.88
C ALA A 5 13.73 -32.71 58.86
N SER A 6 13.46 -32.03 57.74
CA SER A 6 12.97 -30.63 57.63
C SER A 6 13.28 -30.05 56.26
N GLY A 7 12.32 -29.34 55.67
CA GLY A 7 12.58 -28.51 54.49
C GLY A 7 11.32 -28.03 53.78
N LEU A 8 10.56 -27.16 54.44
CA LEU A 8 9.56 -26.29 53.81
C LEU A 8 10.28 -25.32 52.84
N LEU A 9 9.81 -25.17 51.60
CA LEU A 9 10.07 -23.97 50.78
C LEU A 9 8.97 -23.85 49.72
N VAL A 10 7.95 -23.07 50.05
CA VAL A 10 6.94 -22.58 49.11
C VAL A 10 7.54 -21.39 48.39
N LEU A 11 8.01 -21.56 47.15
CA LEU A 11 8.33 -20.43 46.27
C LEU A 11 7.04 -19.94 45.61
N SER A 12 6.51 -18.85 46.15
CA SER A 12 5.48 -18.03 45.50
C SER A 12 6.10 -17.36 44.28
N GLY A 13 5.81 -17.89 43.09
CA GLY A 13 6.20 -17.28 41.83
C GLY A 13 5.30 -16.10 41.49
N LEU A 14 5.81 -14.88 41.58
CA LEU A 14 5.20 -13.73 40.91
C LEU A 14 5.32 -13.93 39.39
N ALA A 15 4.21 -14.25 38.74
CA ALA A 15 4.12 -14.16 37.29
C ALA A 15 4.11 -12.68 36.88
N MET A 16 5.20 -12.19 36.31
CA MET A 16 5.21 -10.90 35.62
C MET A 16 4.41 -11.07 34.31
N ALA A 17 3.21 -10.51 34.26
CA ALA A 17 2.48 -10.35 33.01
C ALA A 17 3.25 -9.35 32.14
N LEU A 18 3.95 -9.86 31.12
CA LEU A 18 4.49 -9.02 30.06
C LEU A 18 3.30 -8.38 29.31
N PRO A 19 3.33 -7.08 29.00
CA PRO A 19 2.37 -6.51 28.07
C PRO A 19 2.54 -7.25 26.74
N THR A 20 1.53 -8.01 26.34
CA THR A 20 1.41 -8.46 24.96
C THR A 20 1.26 -7.20 24.12
N ASP A 21 2.28 -6.85 23.35
CA ASP A 21 2.21 -5.83 22.32
C ASP A 21 0.92 -6.03 21.53
N ASN A 22 -0.06 -5.17 21.78
CA ASN A 22 -1.17 -4.95 20.88
C ASN A 22 -0.56 -4.29 19.66
N ALA A 23 0.08 -5.09 18.79
CA ALA A 23 0.32 -4.72 17.43
C ALA A 23 -1.05 -4.42 16.84
N VAL A 24 -1.39 -3.14 16.77
CA VAL A 24 -2.49 -2.64 15.98
C VAL A 24 -2.10 -2.93 14.54
N GLU A 25 -2.40 -4.15 14.09
CA GLU A 25 -2.48 -4.46 12.67
C GLU A 25 -3.66 -3.62 12.16
N ILE A 26 -3.41 -2.36 11.81
CA ILE A 26 -4.27 -1.66 10.87
C ILE A 26 -4.18 -2.51 9.62
N ARG A 27 -5.19 -3.35 9.39
CA ARG A 27 -5.22 -4.32 8.29
C ARG A 27 -5.36 -3.55 6.99
N ALA A 28 -4.24 -3.05 6.46
CA ALA A 28 -4.13 -2.77 5.05
C ALA A 28 -4.55 -4.04 4.32
N ASN A 29 -5.56 -3.95 3.45
CA ASN A 29 -6.03 -5.11 2.70
C ASN A 29 -4.86 -5.68 1.88
N LYS A 30 -4.48 -6.93 2.16
CA LYS A 30 -3.38 -7.65 1.50
C LYS A 30 -3.85 -8.44 0.28
N ASP A 31 -5.16 -8.51 0.04
CA ASP A 31 -5.73 -9.26 -1.07
C ASP A 31 -5.33 -8.62 -2.41
N VAL A 32 -4.90 -9.48 -3.32
CA VAL A 32 -4.54 -9.13 -4.69
C VAL A 32 -5.63 -9.62 -5.63
N ASN A 33 -6.24 -8.69 -6.36
CA ASN A 33 -7.13 -9.01 -7.47
C ASN A 33 -6.39 -8.72 -8.79
N PRO A 34 -5.92 -9.74 -9.53
CA PRO A 34 -5.21 -9.54 -10.79
C PRO A 34 -6.04 -8.78 -11.84
N ALA A 35 -7.37 -8.91 -11.81
CA ALA A 35 -8.28 -8.21 -12.73
C ALA A 35 -8.46 -6.72 -12.42
N ALA A 36 -7.86 -6.21 -11.34
CA ALA A 36 -7.87 -4.77 -11.03
C ALA A 36 -7.03 -3.95 -12.02
N VAL A 37 -6.10 -4.59 -12.75
CA VAL A 37 -5.24 -3.95 -13.74
C VAL A 37 -5.19 -4.71 -15.06
N LYS A 38 -4.77 -4.02 -16.12
CA LYS A 38 -4.43 -4.61 -17.42
C LYS A 38 -3.10 -4.06 -17.94
N GLY A 39 -2.41 -4.85 -18.76
CA GLY A 39 -1.22 -4.43 -19.50
C GLY A 39 -0.02 -4.03 -18.64
N THR A 40 0.09 -4.54 -17.41
CA THR A 40 1.22 -4.23 -16.54
C THR A 40 2.54 -4.66 -17.20
N THR A 41 3.45 -3.71 -17.36
CA THR A 41 4.78 -3.91 -17.96
C THR A 41 5.84 -3.31 -17.05
N CYS A 42 6.83 -4.11 -16.67
CA CYS A 42 7.97 -3.62 -15.89
C CYS A 42 8.91 -2.86 -16.84
N THR A 43 9.09 -1.57 -16.61
CA THR A 43 9.83 -0.67 -17.52
C THR A 43 11.29 -0.54 -17.14
N ASP A 44 11.60 -0.65 -15.84
CA ASP A 44 12.97 -0.75 -15.34
C ASP A 44 12.98 -1.57 -14.05
N LYS A 45 13.44 -2.83 -14.13
CA LYS A 45 13.50 -3.75 -12.98
C LYS A 45 14.58 -3.37 -11.95
N ASN A 46 15.54 -2.51 -12.34
CA ASN A 46 16.68 -2.12 -11.53
C ASN A 46 16.45 -0.82 -10.77
N ALA A 47 15.43 -0.03 -11.13
CA ALA A 47 15.03 1.16 -10.40
C ALA A 47 14.85 0.86 -8.91
N LYS A 48 15.57 1.61 -8.07
CA LYS A 48 15.55 1.45 -6.62
C LYS A 48 14.41 2.28 -6.06
N ILE A 49 13.26 1.66 -5.84
CA ILE A 49 12.08 2.31 -5.29
C ILE A 49 11.87 1.78 -3.87
N ASP A 50 12.01 2.66 -2.89
CA ASP A 50 11.75 2.34 -1.50
C ASP A 50 10.24 2.10 -1.27
N THR A 51 9.94 1.15 -0.38
CA THR A 51 8.55 0.74 -0.13
C THR A 51 7.78 1.78 0.69
N HIS A 52 8.44 2.47 1.62
CA HIS A 52 7.82 3.56 2.37
C HIS A 52 7.49 4.72 1.42
N ASP A 53 8.46 5.14 0.60
CA ASP A 53 8.28 6.17 -0.42
C ASP A 53 7.11 5.82 -1.37
N MET A 54 7.05 4.58 -1.87
CA MET A 54 5.95 4.14 -2.73
C MET A 54 4.59 4.21 -2.04
N ASN A 55 4.50 3.82 -0.77
CA ASN A 55 3.26 3.89 0.00
C ASN A 55 2.81 5.34 0.24
N VAL A 56 3.75 6.25 0.51
CA VAL A 56 3.46 7.68 0.64
C VAL A 56 3.03 8.27 -0.72
N ALA A 57 3.78 7.98 -1.79
CA ALA A 57 3.46 8.43 -3.15
C ALA A 57 2.08 7.91 -3.62
N THR A 58 1.70 6.69 -3.23
CA THR A 58 0.36 6.12 -3.46
C THR A 58 -0.74 7.00 -2.89
N LEU A 59 -0.54 7.56 -1.69
CA LEU A 59 -1.51 8.40 -0.99
C LEU A 59 -1.46 9.87 -1.40
N ALA A 60 -0.37 10.31 -2.02
CA ALA A 60 -0.13 11.72 -2.38
C ALA A 60 -0.86 12.18 -3.66
N ILE A 61 -1.49 11.27 -4.41
CA ILE A 61 -2.24 11.65 -5.62
C ILE A 61 -3.38 12.62 -5.29
N CYS A 62 -3.73 13.48 -6.23
CA CYS A 62 -4.83 14.46 -6.15
C CYS A 62 -4.72 15.40 -4.94
N GLY A 63 -3.49 15.75 -4.54
CA GLY A 63 -3.23 16.58 -3.35
C GLY A 63 -3.34 15.81 -2.03
N GLY A 64 -3.56 14.50 -2.07
CA GLY A 64 -3.74 13.64 -0.90
C GLY A 64 -5.10 12.93 -0.90
N ILE A 65 -5.08 11.60 -0.86
CA ILE A 65 -6.27 10.75 -0.70
C ILE A 65 -6.25 9.94 0.61
N ALA A 66 -5.51 10.44 1.60
CA ALA A 66 -5.53 9.93 2.97
C ALA A 66 -6.56 10.70 3.84
N GLY A 67 -6.92 10.16 5.00
CA GLY A 67 -7.78 10.86 5.97
C GLY A 67 -9.24 11.01 5.52
N SER A 68 -9.86 12.18 5.70
CA SER A 68 -11.26 12.43 5.32
C SER A 68 -11.51 12.36 3.81
N ILE A 69 -10.47 12.58 3.00
CA ILE A 69 -10.51 12.48 1.54
C ILE A 69 -10.14 11.06 1.14
N GLN A 70 -11.15 10.23 0.89
CA GLN A 70 -10.96 8.82 0.49
C GLN A 70 -11.05 8.60 -1.03
N LYS A 71 -10.97 9.67 -1.82
CA LYS A 71 -11.05 9.63 -3.29
C LYS A 71 -10.27 10.77 -3.90
N CYS A 72 -9.78 10.56 -5.12
CA CYS A 72 -9.29 11.64 -5.95
C CYS A 72 -10.46 12.60 -6.27
N GLY A 73 -10.54 13.70 -5.53
CA GLY A 73 -11.60 14.71 -5.65
C GLY A 73 -11.30 15.78 -6.70
N GLY A 74 -12.29 16.61 -7.05
CA GLY A 74 -12.11 17.74 -7.95
C GLY A 74 -12.04 17.39 -9.45
N ALA A 75 -12.22 16.12 -9.80
CA ALA A 75 -12.23 15.62 -11.18
C ALA A 75 -11.03 16.11 -12.04
N PRO A 76 -9.77 15.97 -11.58
CA PRO A 76 -8.62 16.40 -12.35
C PRO A 76 -8.42 15.53 -13.59
N LYS A 77 -7.87 16.09 -14.67
CA LYS A 77 -7.53 15.35 -15.91
C LYS A 77 -6.24 14.54 -15.78
N SER A 78 -5.42 14.82 -14.79
CA SER A 78 -4.18 14.12 -14.49
C SER A 78 -3.80 14.35 -13.04
N THR A 79 -2.99 13.47 -12.47
CA THR A 79 -2.39 13.73 -11.17
C THR A 79 -1.07 13.03 -11.02
N THR A 80 -0.29 13.49 -10.06
CA THR A 80 0.95 12.87 -9.63
C THR A 80 0.94 12.71 -8.12
N GLY A 81 1.45 11.58 -7.64
CA GLY A 81 1.78 11.37 -6.23
C GLY A 81 3.26 11.04 -6.15
N GLN A 82 4.02 11.73 -5.32
CA GLN A 82 5.47 11.58 -5.25
C GLN A 82 5.96 11.61 -3.81
N SER A 83 6.94 10.77 -3.52
CA SER A 83 7.70 10.76 -2.27
C SER A 83 9.04 10.09 -2.54
N GLY A 84 10.15 10.75 -2.15
CA GLY A 84 11.51 10.25 -2.32
C GLY A 84 11.75 9.59 -3.69
N THR A 85 12.00 8.28 -3.65
CA THR A 85 12.34 7.40 -4.79
C THR A 85 11.13 6.88 -5.58
N ALA A 86 9.92 7.36 -5.30
CA ALA A 86 8.69 6.89 -5.94
C ALA A 86 7.86 8.05 -6.50
N LYS A 87 7.50 7.95 -7.78
CA LYS A 87 6.57 8.87 -8.45
C LYS A 87 5.52 8.10 -9.23
N PHE A 88 4.26 8.28 -8.85
CA PHE A 88 3.11 7.88 -9.64
C PHE A 88 2.64 9.02 -10.55
N THR A 89 2.31 8.69 -11.80
CA THR A 89 1.63 9.60 -12.73
C THR A 89 0.39 8.90 -13.28
N LEU A 90 -0.78 9.55 -13.23
CA LEU A 90 -2.07 8.98 -13.60
C LEU A 90 -2.77 9.87 -14.63
N ASN A 91 -3.36 9.25 -15.64
CA ASN A 91 -4.18 9.90 -16.65
C ASN A 91 -5.38 9.01 -17.02
N PRO A 92 -6.60 9.56 -17.19
CA PRO A 92 -7.69 8.84 -17.84
C PRO A 92 -7.28 8.36 -19.23
N THR A 93 -7.73 7.17 -19.59
CA THR A 93 -7.48 6.57 -20.92
C THR A 93 -8.38 7.16 -22.00
N ASN A 94 -9.59 7.59 -21.63
CA ASN A 94 -10.54 8.19 -22.55
C ASN A 94 -10.32 9.70 -22.63
N SER A 95 -10.32 10.24 -23.84
CA SER A 95 -10.24 11.68 -24.06
C SER A 95 -11.42 12.41 -23.41
N GLY A 96 -11.16 13.52 -22.74
CA GLY A 96 -12.17 14.32 -22.05
C GLY A 96 -12.61 13.77 -20.69
N ALA A 97 -12.25 12.54 -20.33
CA ALA A 97 -12.52 12.00 -19.01
C ALA A 97 -11.66 12.66 -17.92
N THR A 98 -12.06 12.43 -16.67
CA THR A 98 -11.41 12.94 -15.46
C THR A 98 -11.16 11.80 -14.49
N LEU A 99 -10.26 11.98 -13.53
CA LEU A 99 -10.01 11.00 -12.48
C LEU A 99 -11.18 11.00 -11.47
N ASN A 100 -11.63 9.81 -11.09
CA ASN A 100 -12.69 9.55 -10.12
C ASN A 100 -12.44 8.20 -9.41
N VAL A 101 -11.26 8.06 -8.80
CA VAL A 101 -10.79 6.82 -8.18
C VAL A 101 -10.85 6.94 -6.66
N SER A 102 -11.40 5.93 -5.99
CA SER A 102 -11.35 5.81 -4.52
C SER A 102 -10.00 5.27 -4.07
N LYS A 103 -9.62 5.57 -2.82
CA LYS A 103 -8.38 5.09 -2.20
C LYS A 103 -8.25 3.56 -2.32
N GLY A 104 -9.28 2.83 -1.88
CA GLY A 104 -9.24 1.36 -1.90
C GLY A 104 -9.08 0.76 -3.31
N ARG A 105 -9.70 1.37 -4.33
CA ARG A 105 -9.52 0.94 -5.73
C ARG A 105 -8.09 1.19 -6.18
N TRP A 106 -7.57 2.38 -5.93
CA TRP A 106 -6.22 2.77 -6.34
C TRP A 106 -5.15 1.87 -5.71
N GLU A 107 -5.23 1.66 -4.39
CA GLU A 107 -4.31 0.75 -3.69
C GLU A 107 -4.41 -0.69 -4.22
N GLY A 108 -5.63 -1.16 -4.56
CA GLY A 108 -5.84 -2.46 -5.20
C GLY A 108 -5.15 -2.58 -6.55
N CYS A 109 -5.22 -1.54 -7.39
CA CYS A 109 -4.53 -1.50 -8.67
C CYS A 109 -3.00 -1.55 -8.50
N ILE A 110 -2.45 -0.84 -7.51
CA ILE A 110 -1.01 -0.88 -7.22
C ILE A 110 -0.59 -2.27 -6.74
N ARG A 111 -1.35 -2.91 -5.84
CA ARG A 111 -1.07 -4.29 -5.40
C ARG A 111 -1.06 -5.27 -6.58
N ALA A 112 -2.06 -5.18 -7.46
CA ALA A 112 -2.14 -6.03 -8.65
C ALA A 112 -0.98 -5.78 -9.63
N ALA A 113 -0.58 -4.52 -9.84
CA ALA A 113 0.57 -4.19 -10.67
C ALA A 113 1.89 -4.70 -10.03
N ARG A 114 2.06 -4.55 -8.72
CA ARG A 114 3.23 -5.06 -7.98
C ARG A 114 3.31 -6.58 -7.96
N ALA A 115 2.18 -7.29 -8.00
CA ALA A 115 2.19 -8.74 -8.16
C ALA A 115 2.83 -9.16 -9.51
N THR A 116 2.75 -8.32 -10.55
CA THR A 116 3.41 -8.55 -11.85
C THR A 116 4.85 -7.99 -11.88
N CYS A 117 5.08 -6.83 -11.28
CA CYS A 117 6.38 -6.15 -11.21
C CYS A 117 6.78 -5.91 -9.74
N PRO A 118 7.32 -6.94 -9.04
CA PRO A 118 7.59 -6.87 -7.60
C PRO A 118 8.56 -5.75 -7.21
N THR A 119 9.50 -5.43 -8.10
CA THR A 119 10.49 -4.39 -7.93
C THR A 119 10.52 -3.46 -9.13
N GLY A 120 11.20 -2.31 -8.98
CA GLY A 120 11.46 -1.41 -10.08
C GLY A 120 10.27 -0.56 -10.52
N SER A 121 10.46 0.13 -11.64
CA SER A 121 9.49 0.96 -12.33
C SER A 121 8.58 0.11 -13.21
N PHE A 122 7.34 0.56 -13.39
CA PHE A 122 6.38 -0.10 -14.26
C PHE A 122 5.36 0.87 -14.84
N LYS A 123 4.66 0.43 -15.88
CA LYS A 123 3.43 1.05 -16.37
C LYS A 123 2.29 0.04 -16.33
N SER A 124 1.07 0.51 -16.09
CA SER A 124 -0.12 -0.33 -16.05
C SER A 124 -1.37 0.50 -16.32
N THR A 125 -2.53 -0.16 -16.40
CA THR A 125 -3.84 0.49 -16.50
C THR A 125 -4.75 -0.07 -15.41
N CYS A 126 -5.23 0.79 -14.53
CA CYS A 126 -6.19 0.46 -13.48
C CYS A 126 -7.60 0.43 -14.09
N VAL A 127 -8.32 -0.68 -13.87
CA VAL A 127 -9.66 -0.87 -14.44
C VAL A 127 -10.67 0.01 -13.70
N GLY A 128 -11.36 0.87 -14.45
CA GLY A 128 -12.21 1.93 -13.94
C GLY A 128 -11.44 3.09 -13.29
N GLY A 129 -12.13 3.85 -12.45
CA GLY A 129 -11.54 4.95 -11.68
C GLY A 129 -11.37 6.25 -12.44
N ALA A 130 -11.71 6.31 -13.72
CA ALA A 130 -12.01 7.56 -14.41
C ALA A 130 -13.53 7.82 -14.42
N SER A 131 -13.95 9.04 -14.74
CA SER A 131 -15.36 9.37 -14.98
C SER A 131 -15.94 8.61 -16.17
N GLN A 132 -15.09 8.24 -17.13
CA GLN A 132 -15.37 7.29 -18.19
C GLN A 132 -14.11 6.46 -18.47
N GLY A 133 -14.26 5.13 -18.48
CA GLY A 133 -13.15 4.20 -18.76
C GLY A 133 -12.15 4.04 -17.61
N ASP A 134 -10.90 3.81 -18.00
CA ASP A 134 -9.82 3.37 -17.11
C ASP A 134 -8.79 4.47 -16.84
N ILE A 135 -7.87 4.22 -15.90
CA ILE A 135 -6.72 5.09 -15.63
C ILE A 135 -5.43 4.42 -16.09
N ALA A 136 -4.72 5.04 -17.02
CA ALA A 136 -3.32 4.70 -17.30
C ALA A 136 -2.42 5.29 -16.22
N PHE A 137 -1.45 4.51 -15.73
CA PHE A 137 -0.51 4.98 -14.73
C PHE A 137 0.89 4.41 -14.86
N THR A 138 1.86 5.16 -14.35
CA THR A 138 3.26 4.75 -14.26
C THR A 138 3.76 4.89 -12.83
N LEU A 139 4.69 4.02 -12.45
CA LEU A 139 5.58 4.20 -11.30
C LEU A 139 7.01 4.33 -11.82
N THR A 140 7.68 5.42 -11.46
CA THR A 140 9.09 5.67 -11.79
C THR A 140 9.86 6.06 -10.54
N ASN A 141 11.18 5.83 -10.55
CA ASN A 141 12.11 6.55 -9.68
C ASN A 141 12.47 7.88 -10.37
N PRO A 142 12.03 9.04 -9.84
CA PRO A 142 12.18 10.35 -10.49
C PRO A 142 13.61 10.91 -10.49
#